data_AF-A0A8T4IAU7-F1
#
_entry.id   AF-A0A8T4IAU7-F1
#
_cell.length_a   1.000
_cell.length_b   1.000
_cell.length_c   1.000
_cell.angle_alpha   90.00
_cell.angle_beta   90.00
_cell.angle_gamma   90.00
#
_symmetry.space_group_name_H-M   'P 1'
#
loop_
_entity.id
_entity.type
_entity.pdbx_description
1 polymer ?
#
loop_
_entity_poly.entity_id
_entity_poly.type
_entity_poly.pdbx_seq_one_letter_code
_entity_poly.pdbx_strand_id
1 'polypeptide(L)'
;MQVDPYCGASFYTYCISAELFGDGVHAPAGGGAFQGYSFLLDRGTDQQEEVDYFNQNARPLDFGWPYREGTYERVANPPAAVIGPSLTYAHGDGTFDGTGLTGGIAYSGSIGSLDGKVIVTDETGKFFTFPATFLSDGFLHRADEMENHTADFTPESGAIKRPAAIVRDYAGRLFVLGGDGALYGTN
;
A
#
# COMPACT_ATOMS: atom_id res chain seq x y z
N MET A 1 -6.46 -5.70 -26.61
CA MET A 1 -5.73 -4.42 -26.47
C MET A 1 -6.64 -3.32 -27.00
N GLN A 2 -7.18 -2.48 -26.12
CA GLN A 2 -7.94 -1.29 -26.54
C GLN A 2 -6.94 -0.13 -26.63
N VAL A 3 -6.73 0.38 -27.84
CA VAL A 3 -5.84 1.52 -28.09
C VAL A 3 -6.56 2.79 -27.66
N ASP A 4 -5.86 3.68 -26.94
CA ASP A 4 -6.38 4.99 -26.55
C ASP A 4 -6.93 5.77 -27.77
N PRO A 5 -8.20 6.18 -27.77
CA PRO A 5 -8.81 6.93 -28.88
C PRO A 5 -8.16 8.30 -29.12
N TYR A 6 -7.34 8.81 -28.20
CA TYR A 6 -6.55 10.03 -28.35
C TYR A 6 -5.10 9.76 -28.77
N CYS A 7 -4.76 8.52 -29.14
CA CYS A 7 -3.43 8.23 -29.65
C CYS A 7 -3.11 9.08 -30.89
N GLY A 8 -2.01 9.84 -30.82
CA GLY A 8 -1.57 10.77 -31.88
C GLY A 8 -1.93 12.24 -31.66
N ALA A 9 -2.64 12.61 -30.59
CA ALA A 9 -2.91 14.00 -30.24
C ALA A 9 -1.74 14.71 -29.53
N SER A 10 -0.64 14.00 -29.25
CA SER A 10 0.58 14.49 -28.59
C SER A 10 1.77 14.43 -29.55
N PHE A 11 2.67 15.41 -29.47
CA PHE A 11 3.91 15.50 -30.26
C PHE A 11 4.88 14.32 -30.02
N TYR A 12 4.70 13.59 -28.91
CA TYR A 12 5.34 12.31 -28.65
C TYR A 12 4.32 11.20 -28.86
N THR A 13 4.52 10.43 -29.92
CA THR A 13 3.62 9.34 -30.36
C THR A 13 3.78 8.12 -29.45
N TYR A 14 3.24 8.17 -28.24
CA TYR A 14 3.05 6.99 -27.40
C TYR A 14 1.57 6.69 -27.31
N CYS A 15 1.11 5.60 -27.92
CA CYS A 15 -0.21 5.07 -27.60
C CYS A 15 -0.12 4.41 -26.23
N ILE A 16 -0.82 4.94 -25.24
CA ILE A 16 -1.01 4.24 -23.97
C ILE A 16 -2.02 3.12 -24.24
N SER A 17 -1.66 1.88 -23.93
CA SER A 17 -2.58 0.76 -23.91
C SER A 17 -2.79 0.30 -22.47
N ALA A 18 -4.04 0.25 -22.04
CA ALA A 18 -4.41 -0.41 -20.80
C ALA A 18 -4.65 -1.90 -21.07
N GLU A 19 -4.06 -2.76 -20.24
CA GLU A 19 -4.27 -4.21 -20.25
C GLU A 19 -4.59 -4.65 -18.82
N LEU A 20 -5.45 -5.67 -18.68
CA LEU A 20 -5.70 -6.33 -17.41
C LEU A 20 -4.53 -7.29 -17.12
N PHE A 21 -3.70 -6.97 -16.13
CA PHE A 21 -2.53 -7.77 -15.75
C PHE A 21 -2.83 -8.81 -14.67
N GLY A 22 -3.87 -8.58 -13.86
CA GLY A 22 -4.30 -9.44 -12.77
C GLY A 22 -5.64 -8.98 -12.19
N ASP A 23 -6.24 -9.83 -11.35
CA ASP A 23 -7.49 -9.60 -10.65
C ASP A 23 -7.38 -10.00 -9.16
N GLY A 24 -8.49 -10.01 -8.43
CA GLY A 24 -8.49 -10.44 -7.03
C GLY A 24 -8.12 -9.37 -6.01
N VAL A 25 -8.09 -8.09 -6.41
CA VAL A 25 -7.96 -6.94 -5.49
C VAL A 25 -9.35 -6.39 -5.15
N HIS A 26 -9.61 -6.09 -3.89
CA HIS A 26 -10.89 -5.59 -3.38
C HIS A 26 -11.07 -4.07 -3.56
N ALA A 27 -10.26 -3.28 -2.85
CA ALA A 27 -10.36 -1.84 -2.71
C ALA A 27 -8.95 -1.21 -2.58
N PRO A 28 -8.21 -1.09 -3.70
CA PRO A 28 -6.80 -0.71 -3.68
C PRO A 28 -6.56 0.69 -3.12
N ALA A 29 -5.47 0.83 -2.37
CA ALA A 29 -5.06 2.05 -1.66
C ALA A 29 -3.71 2.62 -2.13
N GLY A 30 -3.27 2.23 -3.32
CA GLY A 30 -1.99 2.62 -3.88
C GLY A 30 -0.92 1.55 -3.67
N GLY A 31 0.34 1.96 -3.61
CA GLY A 31 1.48 1.03 -3.55
C GLY A 31 2.77 1.68 -4.03
N GLY A 32 3.76 0.84 -4.34
CA GLY A 32 5.06 1.29 -4.77
C GLY A 32 5.90 0.17 -5.37
N ALA A 33 7.21 0.41 -5.45
CA ALA A 33 8.15 -0.57 -5.96
C ALA A 33 9.25 -0.85 -4.93
N PHE A 34 9.67 -2.11 -4.85
CA PHE A 34 10.78 -2.56 -4.02
C PHE A 34 11.53 -3.69 -4.72
N GLN A 35 12.87 -3.60 -4.78
CA GLN A 35 13.74 -4.58 -5.46
C GLN A 35 13.31 -4.96 -6.89
N GLY A 36 12.77 -4.00 -7.64
CA GLY A 36 12.36 -4.19 -9.03
C GLY A 36 10.98 -4.83 -9.23
N TYR A 37 10.30 -5.20 -8.15
CA TYR A 37 8.92 -5.69 -8.14
C TYR A 37 7.99 -4.62 -7.58
N SER A 38 6.69 -4.83 -7.73
CA SER A 38 5.65 -3.94 -7.21
C SER A 38 5.10 -4.47 -5.90
N PHE A 39 4.73 -3.56 -5.00
CA PHE A 39 3.77 -3.87 -3.95
C PHE A 39 2.53 -2.99 -4.10
N LEU A 40 1.38 -3.52 -3.70
CA LEU A 40 0.13 -2.78 -3.61
C LEU A 40 -0.43 -2.89 -2.20
N LEU A 41 -1.29 -1.94 -1.88
CA LEU A 41 -2.08 -1.92 -0.66
C LEU A 41 -3.52 -2.24 -1.03
N ASP A 42 -4.14 -3.16 -0.31
CA ASP A 42 -5.55 -3.48 -0.49
C ASP A 42 -6.31 -3.38 0.83
N ARG A 43 -7.49 -2.75 0.76
CA ARG A 43 -8.28 -2.46 1.95
C ARG A 43 -9.26 -3.57 2.24
N GLY A 44 -9.35 -3.93 3.50
CA GLY A 44 -10.35 -4.87 3.99
C GLY A 44 -11.78 -4.35 3.83
N THR A 45 -12.73 -5.27 3.91
CA THR A 45 -14.13 -4.92 4.19
C THR A 45 -14.36 -4.83 5.69
N ASP A 46 -13.90 -5.86 6.43
CA ASP A 46 -14.26 -6.06 7.83
C ASP A 46 -13.34 -7.03 8.59
N GLN A 47 -12.35 -7.63 7.93
CA GLN A 47 -11.47 -8.64 8.52
C GLN A 47 -10.02 -8.16 8.57
N GLN A 48 -9.42 -7.84 7.42
CA GLN A 48 -7.99 -7.52 7.33
C GLN A 48 -7.67 -6.51 6.24
N GLU A 49 -6.70 -5.65 6.55
CA GLU A 49 -5.95 -4.85 5.58
C GLU A 49 -4.72 -5.64 5.12
N GLU A 50 -4.28 -5.44 3.87
CA GLU A 50 -3.21 -6.24 3.29
C GLU A 50 -2.20 -5.46 2.42
N VAL A 51 -0.96 -5.95 2.43
CA VAL A 51 0.10 -5.51 1.53
C VAL A 51 0.58 -6.70 0.72
N ASP A 52 0.40 -6.62 -0.60
CA ASP A 52 0.79 -7.68 -1.53
C ASP A 52 2.02 -7.27 -2.31
N TYR A 53 2.98 -8.19 -2.46
CA TYR A 53 4.18 -7.99 -3.26
C TYR A 53 4.24 -8.98 -4.41
N PHE A 54 4.49 -8.49 -5.63
CA PHE A 54 4.39 -9.31 -6.82
C PHE A 54 5.37 -8.88 -7.91
N ASN A 55 5.84 -9.88 -8.67
CA ASN A 55 6.51 -9.65 -9.93
C ASN A 55 5.47 -9.28 -11.00
N GLN A 56 5.51 -8.05 -11.49
CA GLN A 56 4.60 -7.52 -12.51
C GLN A 56 4.61 -8.31 -13.85
N ASN A 57 5.66 -9.11 -14.09
CA ASN A 57 5.78 -9.96 -15.27
C ASN A 57 5.30 -11.41 -15.05
N ALA A 58 4.98 -11.79 -13.81
CA ALA A 58 4.44 -13.13 -13.52
C ALA A 58 3.00 -13.26 -14.05
N ARG A 59 2.59 -14.50 -14.36
CA ARG A 59 1.24 -14.84 -14.78
C ARG A 59 0.83 -16.24 -14.26
N PRO A 60 -0.43 -16.44 -13.84
CA PRO A 60 -1.44 -15.40 -13.61
C PRO A 60 -1.09 -14.53 -12.39
N LEU A 61 -1.71 -13.35 -12.29
CA LEU A 61 -1.73 -12.53 -11.07
C LEU A 61 -3.16 -12.54 -10.55
N ASP A 62 -3.36 -13.09 -9.35
CA ASP A 62 -4.65 -13.17 -8.66
C ASP A 62 -4.39 -13.03 -7.15
N PHE A 63 -4.97 -11.99 -6.55
CA PHE A 63 -4.79 -11.63 -5.14
C PHE A 63 -5.90 -12.19 -4.22
N GLY A 64 -6.90 -12.90 -4.77
CA GLY A 64 -7.81 -13.76 -4.02
C GLY A 64 -9.21 -13.21 -3.70
N TRP A 65 -9.46 -11.90 -3.81
CA TRP A 65 -10.81 -11.34 -3.63
C TRP A 65 -11.76 -11.81 -4.76
N PRO A 66 -13.05 -12.14 -4.50
CA PRO A 66 -13.81 -11.99 -3.26
C PRO A 66 -13.79 -13.22 -2.34
N TYR A 67 -12.93 -14.20 -2.62
CA TYR A 67 -12.91 -15.45 -1.87
C TYR A 67 -12.05 -15.38 -0.62
N ARG A 68 -11.05 -14.49 -0.62
CA ARG A 68 -10.16 -14.19 0.51
C ARG A 68 -10.12 -12.69 0.80
N GLU A 69 -9.83 -12.37 2.05
CA GLU A 69 -9.48 -11.04 2.54
C GLU A 69 -8.30 -11.20 3.50
N GLY A 70 -7.10 -10.89 3.02
CA GLY A 70 -5.87 -11.35 3.65
C GLY A 70 -5.84 -12.87 3.80
N THR A 71 -5.79 -13.31 5.05
CA THR A 71 -5.75 -14.72 5.43
C THR A 71 -7.13 -15.34 5.67
N TYR A 72 -8.18 -14.52 5.70
CA TYR A 72 -9.53 -14.98 5.99
C TYR A 72 -10.21 -15.57 4.77
N GLU A 73 -10.97 -16.65 4.99
CA GLU A 73 -11.81 -17.28 3.98
C GLU A 73 -13.19 -16.64 4.00
N ARG A 74 -13.61 -15.98 2.92
CA ARG A 74 -14.94 -15.35 2.81
C ARG A 74 -16.02 -16.31 2.33
N VAL A 75 -15.62 -17.47 1.82
CA VAL A 75 -16.50 -18.57 1.41
C VAL A 75 -15.94 -19.90 1.90
N ALA A 76 -16.75 -20.96 1.92
CA ALA A 76 -16.25 -22.30 2.24
C ALA A 76 -15.33 -22.85 1.14
N ASN A 77 -14.13 -23.31 1.51
CA ASN A 77 -13.10 -23.86 0.61
C ASN A 77 -12.71 -22.90 -0.54
N PRO A 78 -12.26 -21.68 -0.24
CA PRO A 78 -11.86 -20.75 -1.28
C PRO A 78 -10.59 -21.25 -1.99
N PRO A 79 -10.40 -20.91 -3.27
CA PRO A 79 -9.11 -21.11 -3.93
C PRO A 79 -7.97 -20.50 -3.10
N ALA A 80 -6.77 -21.07 -3.21
CA ALA A 80 -5.58 -20.40 -2.72
C ALA A 80 -5.33 -19.14 -3.58
N ALA A 81 -4.98 -18.03 -2.96
CA ALA A 81 -4.50 -16.86 -3.71
C ALA A 81 -3.21 -17.25 -4.45
N VAL A 82 -3.06 -16.78 -5.70
CA VAL A 82 -1.82 -17.00 -6.47
C VAL A 82 -0.73 -16.10 -5.91
N ILE A 83 -1.10 -14.86 -5.59
CA ILE A 83 -0.29 -13.91 -4.83
C ILE A 83 -0.99 -13.71 -3.49
N GLY A 84 -0.41 -14.27 -2.43
CA GLY A 84 -0.85 -13.97 -1.07
C GLY A 84 -0.15 -12.73 -0.51
N PRO A 85 -0.69 -12.16 0.58
CA PRO A 85 -0.13 -10.97 1.19
C PRO A 85 1.21 -11.26 1.87
N SER A 86 2.10 -10.27 1.82
CA SER A 86 3.36 -10.25 2.60
C SER A 86 3.11 -9.79 4.03
N LEU A 87 2.08 -8.97 4.25
CA LEU A 87 1.70 -8.44 5.56
C LEU A 87 0.19 -8.32 5.63
N THR A 88 -0.38 -8.72 6.76
CA THR A 88 -1.79 -8.44 7.09
C THR A 88 -1.91 -7.87 8.49
N TYR A 89 -2.89 -6.98 8.67
CA TYR A 89 -3.29 -6.53 10.00
C TYR A 89 -4.80 -6.42 10.10
N ALA A 90 -5.33 -6.41 11.33
CA ALA A 90 -6.78 -6.53 11.54
C ALA A 90 -7.51 -5.24 11.16
N HIS A 91 -8.73 -5.41 10.64
CA HIS A 91 -9.67 -4.31 10.49
C HIS A 91 -10.28 -3.95 11.86
N GLY A 92 -10.06 -2.74 12.35
CA GLY A 92 -10.46 -2.33 13.70
C GLY A 92 -9.79 -1.07 14.22
N ASP A 93 -9.92 -0.84 15.53
CA ASP A 93 -9.43 0.37 16.21
C ASP A 93 -8.25 0.11 17.15
N GLY A 94 -7.83 -1.14 17.34
CA GLY A 94 -6.68 -1.53 18.16
C GLY A 94 -5.35 -0.88 17.74
N THR A 95 -4.32 -1.02 18.58
CA THR A 95 -3.05 -0.30 18.40
C THR A 95 -2.38 -0.53 17.05
N PHE A 96 -2.50 -1.73 16.49
CA PHE A 96 -1.97 -2.11 15.18
C PHE A 96 -3.08 -2.46 14.18
N ASP A 97 -4.33 -2.14 14.52
CA ASP A 97 -5.47 -2.30 13.62
C ASP A 97 -5.67 -1.00 12.85
N GLY A 98 -6.30 -1.09 11.70
CA GLY A 98 -6.73 0.07 10.92
C GLY A 98 -8.08 -0.17 10.28
N THR A 99 -8.61 0.84 9.60
CA THR A 99 -9.94 0.73 8.97
C THR A 99 -9.90 0.98 7.47
N GLY A 100 -8.70 1.08 6.90
CA GLY A 100 -8.51 1.26 5.48
C GLY A 100 -7.15 1.86 5.21
N LEU A 101 -6.26 1.09 4.58
CA LEU A 101 -5.03 1.64 3.99
C LEU A 101 -5.36 2.81 3.05
N THR A 102 -4.48 3.81 2.98
CA THR A 102 -4.66 4.98 2.09
C THR A 102 -3.43 5.35 1.27
N GLY A 103 -2.27 4.83 1.63
CA GLY A 103 -1.04 5.13 0.92
C GLY A 103 0.13 4.37 1.50
N GLY A 104 1.16 4.15 0.70
CA GLY A 104 2.36 3.48 1.15
C GLY A 104 3.57 3.77 0.28
N ILE A 105 4.75 3.69 0.88
CA ILE A 105 6.02 3.92 0.20
C ILE A 105 7.13 3.06 0.82
N ALA A 106 7.93 2.41 -0.02
CA ALA A 106 9.23 1.88 0.41
C ALA A 106 10.19 3.06 0.58
N TYR A 107 10.44 3.45 1.82
CA TYR A 107 11.20 4.65 2.12
C TYR A 107 12.70 4.37 2.09
N SER A 108 13.39 5.24 1.36
CA SER A 108 14.83 5.42 1.48
C SER A 108 15.13 6.91 1.43
N GLY A 109 15.77 7.44 2.46
CA GLY A 109 15.89 8.89 2.63
C GLY A 109 16.64 9.32 3.88
N SER A 110 16.44 10.59 4.25
CA SER A 110 17.21 11.26 5.31
C SER A 110 16.81 10.85 6.73
N ILE A 111 15.61 10.32 6.93
CA ILE A 111 15.12 9.92 8.26
C ILE A 111 15.65 8.51 8.56
N GLY A 112 16.79 8.45 9.24
CA GLY A 112 17.52 7.18 9.47
C GLY A 112 16.72 6.09 10.19
N SER A 113 15.74 6.44 11.03
CA SER A 113 14.86 5.46 11.69
C SER A 113 13.81 4.84 10.76
N LEU A 114 13.56 5.45 9.59
CA LEU A 114 12.60 4.98 8.58
C LEU A 114 13.29 4.38 7.35
N ASP A 115 14.59 4.64 7.15
CA ASP A 115 15.34 4.15 5.99
C ASP A 115 15.30 2.61 5.92
N GLY A 116 14.94 2.07 4.75
CA GLY A 116 14.78 0.63 4.56
C GLY A 116 13.45 0.05 5.08
N LYS A 117 12.50 0.89 5.51
CA LYS A 117 11.15 0.48 5.89
C LYS A 117 10.12 0.80 4.81
N VAL A 118 9.04 0.05 4.79
CA VAL A 118 7.79 0.50 4.15
C VAL A 118 7.02 1.30 5.18
N ILE A 119 6.53 2.47 4.77
CA ILE A 119 5.60 3.30 5.55
C ILE A 119 4.24 3.16 4.92
N VAL A 120 3.21 2.85 5.70
CA VAL A 120 1.82 2.86 5.27
C VAL A 120 1.00 3.83 6.11
N THR A 121 -0.01 4.42 5.48
CA THR A 121 -0.99 5.31 6.12
C THR A 121 -2.36 4.68 6.09
N ASP A 122 -3.16 4.97 7.11
CA ASP A 122 -4.51 4.44 7.28
C ASP A 122 -5.55 5.56 7.46
N GLU A 123 -6.80 5.33 7.06
CA GLU A 123 -7.91 6.28 7.18
C GLU A 123 -8.12 6.79 8.60
N THR A 124 -7.77 5.99 9.62
CA THR A 124 -7.80 6.38 11.03
C THR A 124 -6.82 7.50 11.39
N GLY A 125 -5.88 7.86 10.50
CA GLY A 125 -4.77 8.76 10.79
C GLY A 125 -3.54 8.06 11.34
N LYS A 126 -3.54 6.72 11.38
CA LYS A 126 -2.40 5.95 11.85
C LYS A 126 -1.31 5.85 10.78
N PHE A 127 -0.08 5.77 11.26
CA PHE A 127 1.12 5.53 10.47
C PHE A 127 1.78 4.28 11.00
N PHE A 128 1.97 3.30 10.12
CA PHE A 128 2.68 2.09 10.46
C PHE A 128 3.93 1.92 9.61
N THR A 129 4.94 1.27 10.17
CA THR A 129 6.09 0.84 9.40
C THR A 129 6.44 -0.61 9.65
N PHE A 130 7.12 -1.20 8.68
CA PHE A 130 7.71 -2.52 8.77
C PHE A 130 8.96 -2.59 7.88
N PRO A 131 9.93 -3.47 8.18
CA PRO A 131 11.10 -3.65 7.32
C PRO A 131 10.69 -3.96 5.88
N ALA A 132 11.26 -3.25 4.90
CA ALA A 132 10.89 -3.48 3.49
C ALA A 132 11.26 -4.89 3.02
N THR A 133 12.17 -5.57 3.70
CA THR A 133 12.52 -6.97 3.44
C THR A 133 11.36 -7.95 3.63
N PHE A 134 10.36 -7.62 4.46
CA PHE A 134 9.14 -8.42 4.65
C PHE A 134 8.38 -8.63 3.34
N LEU A 135 8.50 -7.69 2.38
CA LEU A 135 7.91 -7.87 1.06
C LEU A 135 8.53 -9.06 0.30
N SER A 136 9.80 -9.35 0.54
CA SER A 136 10.62 -10.21 -0.32
C SER A 136 11.15 -11.49 0.33
N ASP A 137 10.93 -11.70 1.63
CA ASP A 137 11.49 -12.84 2.36
C ASP A 137 10.64 -14.13 2.28
N GLY A 138 9.45 -14.03 1.68
CA GLY A 138 8.57 -15.17 1.43
C GLY A 138 7.73 -15.58 2.64
N PHE A 139 7.71 -14.79 3.71
CA PHE A 139 6.86 -15.02 4.87
C PHE A 139 5.65 -14.09 4.88
N LEU A 140 4.58 -14.56 5.51
CA LEU A 140 3.45 -13.72 5.89
C LEU A 140 3.74 -13.11 7.26
N HIS A 141 3.84 -11.80 7.31
CA HIS A 141 4.01 -11.04 8.55
C HIS A 141 2.67 -10.56 9.12
N ARG A 142 2.69 -10.25 10.41
CA ARG A 142 1.51 -9.84 11.18
C ARG A 142 1.70 -8.48 11.86
N ALA A 143 0.59 -7.94 12.33
CA ALA A 143 0.49 -6.61 12.92
C ALA A 143 1.46 -6.35 14.10
N ASP A 144 1.77 -7.37 14.89
CA ASP A 144 2.68 -7.28 16.05
C ASP A 144 4.17 -7.17 15.66
N GLU A 145 4.50 -7.34 14.39
CA GLU A 145 5.84 -7.14 13.82
C GLU A 145 5.99 -5.74 13.19
N MET A 146 4.92 -4.94 13.19
CA MET A 146 4.92 -3.56 12.72
C MET A 146 5.27 -2.58 13.85
N GLU A 147 5.72 -1.39 13.48
CA GLU A 147 5.88 -0.26 14.39
C GLU A 147 4.78 0.77 14.13
N ASN A 148 4.14 1.25 15.20
CA ASN A 148 3.18 2.36 15.12
C ASN A 148 3.92 3.69 15.33
N HIS A 149 4.07 4.45 14.24
CA HIS A 149 4.74 5.75 14.21
C HIS A 149 3.77 6.94 14.25
N THR A 150 2.49 6.72 14.56
CA THR A 150 1.47 7.79 14.53
C THR A 150 1.89 9.02 15.34
N ALA A 151 2.53 8.81 16.50
CA ALA A 151 3.03 9.89 17.33
C ALA A 151 4.16 10.69 16.65
N ASP A 152 5.04 10.03 15.90
CA ASP A 152 6.18 10.65 15.23
C ASP A 152 5.78 11.53 14.04
N PHE A 153 4.59 11.30 13.48
CA PHE A 153 4.00 12.10 12.40
C PHE A 153 3.06 13.22 12.91
N THR A 154 3.07 13.51 14.22
CA THR A 154 2.24 14.59 14.80
C THR A 154 2.80 15.96 14.41
N PRO A 155 2.04 16.81 13.68
CA PRO A 155 2.48 18.16 13.34
C PRO A 155 2.58 19.07 14.58
N GLU A 156 3.31 20.18 14.48
CA GLU A 156 3.41 21.19 15.56
C GLU A 156 2.05 21.75 16.00
N SER A 157 1.08 21.77 15.09
CA SER A 157 -0.30 22.18 15.37
C SER A 157 -1.27 21.26 14.62
N GLY A 158 -2.29 20.79 15.35
CA GLY A 158 -3.31 19.91 14.80
C GLY A 158 -2.90 18.45 14.75
N ALA A 159 -3.46 17.71 13.78
CA ALA A 159 -3.17 16.31 13.52
C ALA A 159 -3.39 16.01 12.04
N ILE A 160 -2.64 15.05 11.49
CA ILE A 160 -2.89 14.55 10.14
C ILE A 160 -4.09 13.59 10.22
N LYS A 161 -5.25 14.05 9.79
CA LYS A 161 -6.48 13.24 9.79
C LYS A 161 -6.74 12.69 8.41
N ARG A 162 -7.13 11.40 8.35
CA ARG A 162 -7.46 10.71 7.09
C ARG A 162 -6.40 10.96 5.99
N PRO A 163 -5.12 10.58 6.20
CA PRO A 163 -4.10 10.66 5.18
C PRO A 163 -4.63 10.12 3.85
N ALA A 164 -4.47 10.86 2.77
CA ALA A 164 -4.92 10.48 1.43
C ALA A 164 -3.79 9.91 0.57
N ALA A 165 -2.55 10.29 0.87
CA ALA A 165 -1.34 9.76 0.22
C ALA A 165 -0.10 10.14 1.03
N ILE A 166 0.96 9.36 0.85
CA ILE A 166 2.32 9.69 1.29
C ILE A 166 3.27 9.65 0.10
N VAL A 167 4.13 10.65 -0.02
CA VAL A 167 5.10 10.79 -1.12
C VAL A 167 6.46 11.24 -0.58
N ARG A 168 7.49 11.04 -1.40
CA ARG A 168 8.85 11.47 -1.11
C ARG A 168 9.38 12.32 -2.26
N ASP A 169 10.07 13.41 -1.95
CA ASP A 169 10.79 14.19 -2.98
C ASP A 169 12.18 13.59 -3.31
N TYR A 170 12.93 14.26 -4.17
CA TYR A 170 14.27 13.83 -4.56
C TYR A 170 15.32 14.02 -3.45
N ALA A 171 15.05 14.87 -2.46
CA ALA A 171 15.93 15.12 -1.32
C ALA A 171 15.67 14.13 -0.17
N GLY A 172 14.69 13.24 -0.32
CA GLY A 172 14.35 12.25 0.69
C GLY A 172 13.36 12.74 1.74
N ARG A 173 12.78 13.94 1.58
CA ARG A 173 11.76 14.46 2.49
C ARG A 173 10.42 13.79 2.25
N LEU A 174 9.71 13.46 3.32
CA LEU A 174 8.37 12.92 3.26
C LEU A 174 7.34 14.03 3.23
N PHE A 175 6.28 13.80 2.46
CA PHE A 175 5.09 14.63 2.45
C PHE A 175 3.84 13.76 2.57
N VAL A 176 2.89 14.20 3.39
CA VAL A 176 1.61 13.54 3.58
C VAL A 176 0.50 14.49 3.20
N LEU A 177 -0.39 14.02 2.33
CA LEU A 177 -1.60 14.75 1.96
C LEU A 177 -2.69 14.39 2.97
N GLY A 178 -3.20 15.37 3.70
CA GLY A 178 -4.32 15.20 4.62
C GLY A 178 -5.66 15.18 3.88
N GLY A 179 -6.63 14.43 4.40
CA GLY A 179 -7.99 14.38 3.85
C GLY A 179 -8.76 15.69 3.98
N ASP A 180 -8.24 16.65 4.75
CA ASP A 180 -8.71 18.03 4.87
C ASP A 180 -8.14 18.97 3.79
N GLY A 181 -7.28 18.46 2.90
CA GLY A 181 -6.61 19.24 1.86
C GLY A 181 -5.32 19.91 2.32
N ALA A 182 -4.84 19.63 3.53
CA ALA A 182 -3.55 20.11 4.00
C ALA A 182 -2.38 19.25 3.47
N LEU A 183 -1.18 19.85 3.41
CA LEU A 183 0.06 19.17 3.08
C LEU A 183 1.02 19.28 4.27
N TYR A 184 1.45 18.14 4.79
CA TYR A 184 2.40 18.03 5.89
C TYR A 184 3.73 17.53 5.35
N GLY A 185 4.85 18.03 5.87
CA GLY A 185 6.17 17.64 5.40
C GLY A 185 7.16 17.48 6.55
N THR A 186 8.16 16.64 6.34
CA THR A 186 9.31 16.52 7.24
C THR A 186 10.35 17.58 6.90
N ASN A 187 10.95 18.19 7.92
CA ASN A 187 12.03 19.16 7.75
C ASN A 187 13.35 18.51 7.31
#